data_AF-A0A0F8CGS7-F1
#
_entry.id   AF-A0A0F8CGS7-F1
#
_cell.length_a   1.000
_cell.length_b   1.000
_cell.length_c   1.000
_cell.angle_alpha   90.00
_cell.angle_beta   90.00
_cell.angle_gamma   90.00
#
_symmetry.space_group_name_H-M   'P 1'
#
loop_
_entity.id
_entity.type
_entity.pdbx_description
1 polymer ?
#
loop_
_entity_poly.entity_id
_entity_poly.type
_entity_poly.pdbx_seq_one_letter_code
_entity_poly.pdbx_strand_id
1 'polypeptide(L)'
;MPITSNEISVEVNGQKYTLPAGSTLGDALKVSRAPYIAGTAVGILKKAAEKRTENVTEYAIKTPRGELRIELKDPESSSGKLWAEHYKEYEGKTIHWASPEALAFGPFEADIKPLRETGSFEAFDVVFGAGGFDSRNTHLILSRKRHAAEYGSPEDGVFATIVTGRNLIFRLSREDSILSIEPIIEWEQLAEKTCTTDLSTLLENHDSVFTYFEVELSRNSPKGAEHFYALTREGTLNVDVITSSFISDDSLKEEPVPYENFEPRREGAISVRTVGYGAGRIYISREERPSSLVHSVVGQVTKGLELIKLAEKGQKLSVESLPPQIVLLGHSFEEVEPVLSSIGVELVKDGYTGKDAVIVRQDPPTTLEIFGEAKVTAYAVSREKLIEVELYPEIAPKSVDFFRHSLELKTKTVGKLPVYMVYENTYLFKTEKEVVKYKEILPENTPSGRVLAGEIGITNQAAKRMGTIGARLVDDDLFGPTGEKFSSTNIIGRIVEPERLKGIEEGDAIYIIEAARRRTDDKGN
;
A
#
# COMPACT_ATOMS: atom_id res chain seq x y z
N MET A 1 18.82 -0.08 44.57
CA MET A 1 19.15 -0.13 43.14
C MET A 1 18.23 -1.15 42.52
N PRO A 2 17.28 -0.78 41.63
CA PRO A 2 16.48 -1.77 40.96
C PRO A 2 17.39 -2.48 39.94
N ILE A 3 17.30 -3.81 39.91
CA ILE A 3 17.97 -4.66 38.95
C ILE A 3 17.33 -4.34 37.60
N THR A 4 17.98 -3.52 36.78
CA THR A 4 17.62 -3.44 35.36
C THR A 4 17.84 -4.82 34.78
N SER A 5 16.76 -5.45 34.30
CA SER A 5 16.84 -6.67 33.51
C SER A 5 17.95 -6.51 32.47
N ASN A 6 18.92 -7.43 32.43
CA ASN A 6 19.98 -7.42 31.42
C ASN A 6 19.47 -7.77 30.01
N GLU A 7 18.17 -8.05 29.89
CA GLU A 7 17.50 -8.47 28.67
C GLU A 7 16.25 -7.62 28.43
N ILE A 8 15.95 -7.40 27.15
CA ILE A 8 14.72 -6.80 26.64
C ILE A 8 13.95 -7.85 25.84
N SER A 9 12.62 -7.80 25.91
CA SER A 9 11.74 -8.62 25.08
C SER A 9 11.15 -7.76 23.98
N VAL A 10 11.50 -8.05 22.73
CA VAL A 10 10.98 -7.34 21.55
C VAL A 10 10.10 -8.27 20.72
N GLU A 11 9.20 -7.70 19.92
CA GLU A 11 8.38 -8.43 18.97
C GLU A 11 8.81 -8.05 17.56
N VAL A 12 9.17 -9.02 16.71
CA VAL A 12 9.51 -8.78 15.30
C VAL A 12 8.51 -9.54 14.44
N ASN A 13 7.72 -8.82 13.63
CA ASN A 13 6.67 -9.37 12.77
C ASN A 13 5.71 -10.32 13.51
N GLY A 14 5.30 -9.97 14.72
CA GLY A 14 4.40 -10.79 15.54
C GLY A 14 5.07 -11.88 16.39
N GLN A 15 6.39 -12.09 16.26
CA GLN A 15 7.14 -13.11 17.00
C GLN A 15 8.01 -12.48 18.08
N LYS A 16 8.00 -13.06 19.29
CA LYS A 16 8.75 -12.53 20.44
C LYS A 16 10.18 -13.05 20.49
N TYR A 17 11.12 -12.15 20.76
CA TYR A 17 12.53 -12.44 20.94
C TYR A 17 13.05 -11.80 22.22
N THR A 18 14.04 -12.45 22.83
CA THR A 18 14.77 -11.91 23.98
C THR A 18 16.14 -11.49 23.51
N LEU A 19 16.50 -10.24 23.74
CA LEU A 19 17.76 -9.63 23.32
C LEU A 19 18.46 -9.00 24.53
N PRO A 20 19.80 -8.87 24.52
CA PRO A 20 20.50 -8.07 25.53
C PRO A 20 19.97 -6.62 25.59
N ALA A 21 19.96 -6.03 26.77
CA ALA A 21 19.65 -4.61 26.91
C ALA A 21 20.65 -3.75 26.10
N GLY A 22 20.12 -2.77 25.36
CA GLY A 22 20.91 -1.94 24.43
C GLY A 22 21.10 -2.56 23.03
N SER A 23 20.46 -3.69 22.73
CA SER A 23 20.42 -4.22 21.36
C SER A 23 19.78 -3.26 20.37
N THR A 24 20.30 -3.30 19.15
CA THR A 24 19.85 -2.48 18.03
C THR A 24 18.81 -3.19 17.19
N LEU A 25 18.14 -2.44 16.30
CA LEU A 25 17.30 -2.99 15.25
C LEU A 25 18.06 -4.04 14.42
N GLY A 26 19.32 -3.76 14.05
CA GLY A 26 20.16 -4.70 13.33
C GLY A 26 20.40 -6.02 14.08
N ASP A 27 20.51 -5.98 15.41
CA ASP A 27 20.64 -7.20 16.23
C ASP A 27 19.33 -8.01 16.26
N ALA A 28 18.18 -7.32 16.39
CA ALA A 28 16.88 -7.96 16.34
C ALA A 28 16.63 -8.66 14.99
N LEU A 29 17.02 -8.04 13.88
CA LEU A 29 16.91 -8.66 12.54
C LEU A 29 17.79 -9.91 12.41
N LYS A 30 19.02 -9.87 12.92
CA LYS A 30 19.94 -11.03 12.89
C LYS A 30 19.41 -12.21 13.70
N VAL A 31 18.89 -11.94 14.91
CA VAL A 31 18.37 -12.98 15.80
C VAL A 31 17.05 -13.56 15.28
N SER A 32 16.15 -12.70 14.80
CA SER A 32 14.85 -13.12 14.26
C SER A 32 14.95 -13.81 12.90
N ARG A 33 15.98 -13.48 12.11
CA ARG A 33 16.07 -13.82 10.68
C ARG A 33 14.86 -13.32 9.90
N ALA A 34 14.26 -12.23 10.35
CA ALA A 34 13.14 -11.60 9.68
C ALA A 34 13.54 -11.17 8.25
N PRO A 35 12.65 -11.32 7.25
CA PRO A 35 12.88 -10.79 5.91
C PRO A 35 13.16 -9.28 5.96
N TYR A 36 14.22 -8.87 5.29
CA TYR A 36 14.62 -7.47 5.19
C TYR A 36 15.37 -7.22 3.88
N ILE A 37 14.95 -6.21 3.13
CA ILE A 37 15.63 -5.74 1.93
C ILE A 37 16.43 -4.49 2.30
N ALA A 38 17.72 -4.47 1.97
CA ALA A 38 18.57 -3.33 2.31
C ALA A 38 18.00 -2.00 1.76
N GLY A 39 17.84 -1.02 2.65
CA GLY A 39 17.31 0.30 2.30
C GLY A 39 15.78 0.41 2.38
N THR A 40 15.05 -0.67 2.72
CA THR A 40 13.62 -0.54 3.08
C THR A 40 13.46 -0.03 4.50
N ALA A 41 12.40 0.73 4.73
CA ALA A 41 12.03 1.23 6.04
C ALA A 41 11.46 0.11 6.91
N VAL A 42 11.72 0.24 8.21
CA VAL A 42 11.23 -0.64 9.27
C VAL A 42 10.40 0.19 10.22
N GLY A 43 9.19 -0.25 10.49
CA GLY A 43 8.29 0.36 11.46
C GLY A 43 8.64 -0.13 12.86
N ILE A 44 8.77 0.79 13.81
CA ILE A 44 8.95 0.52 15.23
C ILE A 44 7.79 1.18 15.97
N LEU A 45 7.06 0.36 16.70
CA LEU A 45 6.01 0.80 17.61
C LEU A 45 6.52 0.57 19.03
N LYS A 46 6.84 1.65 19.72
CA LYS A 46 7.26 1.57 21.12
C LYS A 46 6.04 1.36 22.00
N LYS A 47 5.99 0.24 22.72
CA LYS A 47 4.97 0.07 23.77
C LYS A 47 5.33 0.98 24.94
N ALA A 48 4.63 2.11 25.03
CA ALA A 48 4.69 2.93 26.24
C ALA A 48 4.26 2.07 27.44
N ALA A 49 5.20 1.81 28.33
CA ALA A 49 4.94 1.14 29.60
C ALA A 49 3.94 1.98 30.40
N GLU A 50 2.71 1.47 30.56
CA GLU A 50 1.74 1.71 31.65
C GLU A 50 1.39 3.16 32.08
N LYS A 51 1.99 4.19 31.47
CA LYS A 51 1.72 5.60 31.75
C LYS A 51 1.05 6.22 30.54
N ARG A 52 -0.28 6.21 30.50
CA ARG A 52 -1.13 7.18 29.78
C ARG A 52 -2.61 6.78 29.90
N THR A 53 -3.10 6.61 31.13
CA THR A 53 -4.55 6.66 31.40
C THR A 53 -5.08 8.11 31.34
N GLU A 54 -4.20 9.10 31.17
CA GLU A 54 -4.50 10.53 31.33
C GLU A 54 -5.24 11.17 30.14
N ASN A 55 -5.37 10.50 28.98
CA ASN A 55 -5.95 11.10 27.76
C ASN A 55 -7.14 10.33 27.15
N VAL A 56 -7.82 9.46 27.91
CA VAL A 56 -8.97 8.73 27.36
C VAL A 56 -10.19 9.65 27.30
N THR A 57 -10.65 9.95 26.08
CA THR A 57 -11.85 10.77 25.85
C THR A 57 -13.09 9.94 25.53
N GLU A 58 -12.92 8.71 25.04
CA GLU A 58 -14.04 7.84 24.62
C GLU A 58 -14.18 6.60 25.49
N TYR A 59 -15.43 6.22 25.76
CA TYR A 59 -15.77 5.03 26.55
C TYR A 59 -16.92 4.26 25.90
N ALA A 60 -16.77 2.94 25.79
CA ALA A 60 -17.81 2.00 25.39
C ALA A 60 -18.58 1.52 26.62
N ILE A 61 -19.89 1.76 26.66
CA ILE A 61 -20.80 1.26 27.69
C ILE A 61 -21.60 0.10 27.11
N LYS A 62 -21.38 -1.11 27.63
CA LYS A 62 -22.09 -2.32 27.20
C LYS A 62 -23.34 -2.52 28.04
N THR A 63 -24.45 -2.83 27.38
CA THR A 63 -25.75 -3.12 27.99
C THR A 63 -26.32 -4.42 27.43
N PRO A 64 -27.35 -5.03 28.04
CA PRO A 64 -28.02 -6.22 27.48
C PRO A 64 -28.60 -6.02 26.08
N ARG A 65 -28.81 -4.76 25.66
CA ARG A 65 -29.42 -4.40 24.38
C ARG A 65 -28.40 -4.02 23.31
N GLY A 66 -27.11 -3.91 23.65
CA GLY A 66 -26.02 -3.51 22.76
C GLY A 66 -25.01 -2.57 23.42
N GLU A 67 -24.09 -2.04 22.62
CA GLU A 67 -23.05 -1.08 23.03
C GLU A 67 -23.45 0.34 22.64
N LEU A 68 -23.20 1.30 23.53
CA LEU A 68 -23.21 2.73 23.25
C LEU A 68 -21.84 3.32 23.56
N ARG A 69 -21.44 4.38 22.84
CA ARG A 69 -20.16 5.06 23.08
C ARG A 69 -20.40 6.49 23.49
N ILE A 70 -19.70 6.92 24.53
CA ILE A 70 -19.70 8.31 24.99
C ILE A 70 -18.34 8.94 24.73
N GLU A 71 -18.35 10.24 24.46
CA GLU A 71 -17.17 11.09 24.34
C GLU A 71 -17.25 12.19 25.41
N LEU A 72 -16.20 12.32 26.21
CA LEU A 72 -16.06 13.36 27.23
C LEU A 72 -15.88 14.73 26.57
N LYS A 73 -16.67 15.73 26.97
CA LYS A 73 -16.57 17.11 26.44
C LYS A 73 -15.30 17.80 26.93
N ASP A 74 -14.96 17.59 28.19
CA ASP A 74 -13.75 18.11 28.83
C ASP A 74 -13.27 17.11 29.89
N PRO A 75 -12.26 16.27 29.58
CA PRO A 75 -11.70 15.31 30.54
C PRO A 75 -11.12 15.96 31.81
N GLU A 76 -10.71 17.23 31.74
CA GLU A 76 -10.08 17.94 32.86
C GLU A 76 -11.09 18.59 33.81
N SER A 77 -12.37 18.65 33.42
CA SER A 77 -13.49 19.09 34.25
C SER A 77 -13.66 18.19 35.49
N SER A 78 -14.34 18.69 36.53
CA SER A 78 -14.62 17.91 37.74
C SER A 78 -15.36 16.61 37.44
N SER A 79 -16.38 16.67 36.60
CA SER A 79 -17.19 15.52 36.18
C SER A 79 -16.42 14.61 35.21
N GLY A 80 -15.55 15.16 34.36
CA GLY A 80 -14.65 14.39 33.50
C GLY A 80 -13.66 13.53 34.30
N LYS A 81 -13.02 14.14 35.30
CA LYS A 81 -12.12 13.44 36.24
C LYS A 81 -12.86 12.39 37.07
N LEU A 82 -14.03 12.75 37.61
CA LEU A 82 -14.89 11.84 38.36
C LEU A 82 -15.26 10.61 37.51
N TRP A 83 -15.62 10.81 36.24
CA TRP A 83 -15.86 9.70 35.32
C TRP A 83 -14.61 8.85 35.11
N ALA A 84 -13.47 9.47 34.76
CA ALA A 84 -12.23 8.75 34.46
C ALA A 84 -11.72 7.92 35.63
N GLU A 85 -11.89 8.39 36.86
CA GLU A 85 -11.47 7.70 38.09
C GLU A 85 -12.42 6.55 38.47
N HIS A 86 -13.74 6.72 38.27
CA HIS A 86 -14.75 5.83 38.86
C HIS A 86 -15.62 5.07 37.85
N TYR A 87 -15.40 5.17 36.54
CA TYR A 87 -16.28 4.56 35.52
C TYR A 87 -16.56 3.06 35.77
N LYS A 88 -15.59 2.30 36.28
CA LYS A 88 -15.76 0.86 36.60
C LYS A 88 -16.75 0.62 37.74
N GLU A 89 -16.91 1.56 38.66
CA GLU A 89 -17.83 1.44 39.80
C GLU A 89 -19.30 1.57 39.37
N TYR A 90 -19.54 2.07 38.15
CA TYR A 90 -20.87 2.17 37.57
C TYR A 90 -21.32 0.87 36.89
N GLU A 91 -20.43 -0.12 36.76
CA GLU A 91 -20.79 -1.45 36.29
C GLU A 91 -21.79 -2.12 37.23
N GLY A 92 -22.76 -2.83 36.67
CA GLY A 92 -23.85 -3.47 37.41
C GLY A 92 -24.98 -2.54 37.84
N LYS A 93 -24.86 -1.21 37.67
CA LYS A 93 -25.95 -0.27 38.02
C LYS A 93 -27.12 -0.42 37.04
N THR A 94 -28.33 -0.47 37.60
CA THR A 94 -29.59 -0.59 36.85
C THR A 94 -30.19 0.79 36.59
N ILE A 95 -31.16 0.85 35.67
CA ILE A 95 -31.92 2.07 35.40
C ILE A 95 -32.93 2.32 36.54
N HIS A 96 -32.63 3.32 37.38
CA HIS A 96 -33.49 3.70 38.51
C HIS A 96 -34.79 4.34 38.03
N TRP A 97 -34.71 5.25 37.06
CA TRP A 97 -35.88 5.87 36.44
C TRP A 97 -35.68 6.07 34.93
N ALA A 98 -36.79 6.06 34.21
CA ALA A 98 -36.85 6.22 32.77
C ALA A 98 -38.05 7.09 32.41
N SER A 99 -37.83 8.12 31.62
CA SER A 99 -38.88 8.98 31.06
C SER A 99 -38.70 9.11 29.54
N PRO A 100 -39.67 9.73 28.83
CA PRO A 100 -39.49 10.10 27.42
C PRO A 100 -38.30 11.05 27.18
N GLU A 101 -37.93 11.85 28.18
CA GLU A 101 -36.86 12.85 28.14
C GLU A 101 -35.48 12.29 28.42
N ALA A 102 -35.36 11.35 29.38
CA ALA A 102 -34.07 10.86 29.85
C ALA A 102 -34.14 9.49 30.55
N LEU A 103 -32.97 8.88 30.76
CA LEU A 103 -32.75 7.66 31.53
C LEU A 103 -31.74 7.92 32.61
N ALA A 104 -31.89 7.30 33.79
CA ALA A 104 -30.92 7.44 34.87
C ALA A 104 -30.46 6.10 35.42
N PHE A 105 -29.16 5.83 35.32
CA PHE A 105 -28.52 4.70 35.97
C PHE A 105 -28.10 5.07 37.39
N GLY A 106 -28.36 4.18 38.35
CA GLY A 106 -28.00 4.40 39.75
C GLY A 106 -29.01 3.83 40.75
N PRO A 107 -29.01 4.33 42.00
CA PRO A 107 -28.10 5.35 42.52
C PRO A 107 -26.67 4.84 42.81
N PHE A 108 -25.74 5.77 42.92
CA PHE A 108 -24.39 5.58 43.44
C PHE A 108 -23.93 6.81 44.22
N GLU A 109 -22.92 6.63 45.07
CA GLU A 109 -22.27 7.72 45.79
C GLU A 109 -21.19 8.32 44.89
N ALA A 110 -21.19 9.64 44.76
CA ALA A 110 -20.19 10.37 43.98
C ALA A 110 -19.96 11.74 44.61
N ASP A 111 -18.71 12.23 44.56
CA ASP A 111 -18.36 13.55 45.09
C ASP A 111 -18.74 14.68 44.13
N ILE A 112 -20.05 14.85 43.93
CA ILE A 112 -20.62 15.97 43.17
C ILE A 112 -21.23 17.02 44.11
N LYS A 113 -21.14 18.29 43.71
CA LYS A 113 -21.80 19.42 44.39
C LYS A 113 -23.05 19.81 43.62
N PRO A 114 -24.25 19.32 44.00
CA PRO A 114 -25.45 19.54 43.22
C PRO A 114 -25.94 20.99 43.33
N LEU A 115 -26.21 21.61 42.18
CA LEU A 115 -26.83 22.94 42.09
C LEU A 115 -28.36 22.84 42.04
N ARG A 116 -29.05 23.84 42.58
CA ARG A 116 -30.52 23.98 42.52
C ARG A 116 -30.93 24.92 41.39
N GLU A 117 -30.59 24.53 40.18
CA GLU A 117 -30.82 25.32 38.98
C GLU A 117 -31.44 24.46 37.87
N THR A 118 -32.28 25.07 37.04
CA THR A 118 -32.84 24.40 35.86
C THR A 118 -31.77 24.35 34.77
N GLY A 119 -31.28 23.14 34.46
CA GLY A 119 -30.38 22.89 33.35
C GLY A 119 -31.11 22.74 32.03
N SER A 120 -30.45 23.10 30.92
CA SER A 120 -30.91 22.84 29.54
C SER A 120 -30.05 21.74 28.93
N PHE A 121 -30.67 20.65 28.53
CA PHE A 121 -30.00 19.46 28.01
C PHE A 121 -30.38 19.23 26.54
N GLU A 122 -29.40 18.96 25.69
CA GLU A 122 -29.61 18.53 24.32
C GLU A 122 -29.86 17.02 24.25
N ALA A 123 -30.35 16.55 23.10
CA ALA A 123 -30.46 15.11 22.87
C ALA A 123 -29.07 14.47 22.95
N PHE A 124 -28.97 13.32 23.63
CA PHE A 124 -27.75 12.51 23.77
C PHE A 124 -26.67 13.08 24.71
N ASP A 125 -26.98 14.12 25.46
CA ASP A 125 -26.12 14.59 26.55
C ASP A 125 -26.09 13.60 27.71
N VAL A 126 -24.93 13.53 28.37
CA VAL A 126 -24.67 12.69 29.55
C VAL A 126 -24.27 13.59 30.72
N VAL A 127 -24.96 13.44 31.84
CA VAL A 127 -24.80 14.30 33.02
C VAL A 127 -24.88 13.52 34.32
N PHE A 128 -24.10 13.91 35.33
CA PHE A 128 -24.32 13.45 36.70
C PHE A 128 -25.44 14.28 37.34
N GLY A 129 -26.41 13.62 37.99
CA GLY A 129 -27.48 14.29 38.71
C GLY A 129 -27.71 13.70 40.09
N ALA A 130 -27.82 14.55 41.12
CA ALA A 130 -28.08 14.13 42.49
C ALA A 130 -29.57 14.18 42.81
N GLY A 131 -30.21 13.01 42.94
CA GLY A 131 -31.63 12.92 43.27
C GLY A 131 -31.92 13.48 44.66
N GLY A 132 -32.79 14.48 44.77
CA GLY A 132 -33.05 15.16 46.04
C GLY A 132 -31.91 16.05 46.54
N PHE A 133 -30.95 16.37 45.66
CA PHE A 133 -29.74 17.15 45.97
C PHE A 133 -28.83 16.51 47.03
N ASP A 134 -28.86 15.17 47.12
CA ASP A 134 -27.98 14.38 47.97
C ASP A 134 -26.93 13.66 47.09
N SER A 135 -25.64 13.94 47.33
CA SER A 135 -24.53 13.36 46.58
C SER A 135 -24.39 11.84 46.75
N ARG A 136 -25.01 11.27 47.79
CA ARG A 136 -25.14 9.82 48.00
C ARG A 136 -26.19 9.17 47.09
N ASN A 137 -27.02 9.99 46.44
CA ASN A 137 -28.10 9.58 45.55
C ASN A 137 -27.82 10.07 44.11
N THR A 138 -26.58 9.92 43.66
CA THR A 138 -26.14 10.35 42.33
C THR A 138 -26.55 9.34 41.27
N HIS A 139 -26.90 9.86 40.10
CA HIS A 139 -27.28 9.09 38.92
C HIS A 139 -26.48 9.55 37.70
N LEU A 140 -26.18 8.60 36.82
CA LEU A 140 -25.71 8.88 35.46
C LEU A 140 -26.93 9.02 34.56
N ILE A 141 -27.19 10.24 34.09
CA ILE A 141 -28.37 10.58 33.30
C ILE A 141 -28.01 10.69 31.83
N LEU A 142 -28.72 9.93 30.98
CA LEU A 142 -28.63 9.99 29.52
C LEU A 142 -29.87 10.68 28.95
N SER A 143 -29.67 11.80 28.25
CA SER A 143 -30.75 12.56 27.63
C SER A 143 -31.21 11.91 26.32
N ARG A 144 -32.51 11.67 26.16
CA ARG A 144 -33.13 11.10 24.95
C ARG A 144 -33.52 12.17 23.92
N LYS A 145 -33.93 13.34 24.40
CA LYS A 145 -34.37 14.48 23.60
C LYS A 145 -34.04 15.78 24.32
N ARG A 146 -34.08 16.90 23.60
CA ARG A 146 -33.89 18.23 24.18
C ARG A 146 -34.96 18.52 25.24
N HIS A 147 -34.54 18.95 26.43
CA HIS A 147 -35.46 19.28 27.52
C HIS A 147 -34.77 20.18 28.56
N ALA A 148 -35.56 20.72 29.48
CA ALA A 148 -35.07 21.45 30.64
C ALA A 148 -35.54 20.74 31.92
N ALA A 149 -34.63 20.55 32.86
CA ALA A 149 -34.91 19.85 34.12
C ALA A 149 -33.95 20.29 35.23
N GLU A 150 -34.37 20.13 36.47
CA GLU A 150 -33.52 20.34 37.65
C GLU A 150 -33.03 18.96 38.14
N TYR A 151 -31.88 18.53 37.61
CA TYR A 151 -31.29 17.22 37.97
C TYR A 151 -30.33 17.26 39.15
N GLY A 152 -30.07 18.43 39.74
CA GLY A 152 -29.02 18.57 40.75
C GLY A 152 -27.64 18.30 40.16
N SER A 153 -27.38 18.78 38.93
CA SER A 153 -26.09 18.61 38.27
C SER A 153 -25.01 19.50 38.90
N PRO A 154 -23.74 19.10 38.82
CA PRO A 154 -22.61 19.96 39.19
C PRO A 154 -22.49 21.19 38.26
N GLU A 155 -21.64 22.15 38.63
CA GLU A 155 -21.44 23.42 37.93
C GLU A 155 -20.98 23.25 36.46
N ASP A 156 -20.19 22.22 36.18
CA ASP A 156 -19.76 21.86 34.83
C ASP A 156 -20.85 21.19 33.99
N GLY A 157 -21.98 20.80 34.61
CA GLY A 157 -23.17 20.34 33.92
C GLY A 157 -22.93 19.08 33.09
N VAL A 158 -23.17 19.17 31.78
CA VAL A 158 -23.03 18.03 30.86
C VAL A 158 -21.55 17.76 30.62
N PHE A 159 -21.08 16.57 31.00
CA PHE A 159 -19.67 16.20 30.91
C PHE A 159 -19.35 15.31 29.70
N ALA A 160 -20.34 14.65 29.08
CA ALA A 160 -20.13 13.81 27.91
C ALA A 160 -21.32 13.82 26.93
N THR A 161 -21.13 13.27 25.74
CA THR A 161 -22.19 13.07 24.74
C THR A 161 -22.12 11.68 24.14
N ILE A 162 -23.26 11.13 23.72
CA ILE A 162 -23.31 9.81 23.08
C ILE A 162 -23.04 9.96 21.58
N VAL A 163 -21.89 9.43 21.15
CA VAL A 163 -21.40 9.52 19.77
C VAL A 163 -21.82 8.31 18.94
N THR A 164 -21.93 7.12 19.54
CA THR A 164 -22.38 5.89 18.87
C THR A 164 -23.46 5.19 19.68
N GLY A 165 -24.40 4.50 18.99
CA GLY A 165 -25.46 3.74 19.67
C GLY A 165 -26.67 4.58 20.10
N ARG A 166 -26.89 5.78 19.52
CA ARG A 166 -28.00 6.69 19.88
C ARG A 166 -29.39 6.03 19.87
N ASN A 167 -29.65 5.14 18.90
CA ASN A 167 -30.92 4.40 18.82
C ASN A 167 -31.11 3.39 19.96
N LEU A 168 -30.03 2.99 20.64
CA LEU A 168 -30.08 2.05 21.75
C LEU A 168 -30.78 2.65 22.97
N ILE A 169 -30.58 3.94 23.22
CA ILE A 169 -31.12 4.66 24.39
C ILE A 169 -32.64 4.59 24.43
N PHE A 170 -33.31 4.58 23.28
CA PHE A 170 -34.77 4.48 23.18
C PHE A 170 -35.30 3.06 23.45
N ARG A 171 -34.43 2.05 23.39
CA ARG A 171 -34.79 0.63 23.61
C ARG A 171 -34.48 0.15 25.02
N LEU A 172 -33.72 0.93 25.80
CA LEU A 172 -33.41 0.61 27.20
C LEU A 172 -34.63 0.84 28.11
N SER A 173 -34.84 -0.09 29.04
CA SER A 173 -35.92 -0.07 30.03
C SER A 173 -35.38 -0.31 31.45
N ARG A 174 -36.25 -0.24 32.48
CA ARG A 174 -35.83 -0.31 33.90
C ARG A 174 -35.16 -1.64 34.28
N GLU A 175 -35.32 -2.66 33.45
CA GLU A 175 -34.77 -4.00 33.60
C GLU A 175 -33.33 -4.10 33.08
N ASP A 176 -32.84 -3.09 32.34
CA ASP A 176 -31.48 -3.08 31.80
C ASP A 176 -30.48 -2.48 32.80
N SER A 177 -29.22 -2.90 32.65
CA SER A 177 -28.09 -2.47 33.47
C SER A 177 -26.86 -2.16 32.63
N ILE A 178 -25.87 -1.52 33.25
CA ILE A 178 -24.52 -1.41 32.71
C ILE A 178 -23.82 -2.76 32.94
N LEU A 179 -23.45 -3.45 31.87
CA LEU A 179 -22.73 -4.73 31.95
C LEU A 179 -21.23 -4.52 32.15
N SER A 180 -20.64 -3.62 31.35
CA SER A 180 -19.25 -3.19 31.50
C SER A 180 -19.04 -1.81 30.87
N ILE A 181 -18.00 -1.13 31.31
CA ILE A 181 -17.53 0.12 30.70
C ILE A 181 -16.05 -0.04 30.36
N GLU A 182 -15.72 0.14 29.08
CA GLU A 182 -14.37 -0.04 28.56
C GLU A 182 -13.86 1.27 27.96
N PRO A 183 -12.69 1.78 28.37
CA PRO A 183 -12.07 2.92 27.71
C PRO A 183 -11.72 2.55 26.27
N ILE A 184 -12.12 3.38 25.31
CA ILE A 184 -11.73 3.22 23.91
C ILE A 184 -10.41 3.94 23.73
N ILE A 185 -9.36 3.14 23.68
CA ILE A 185 -8.02 3.62 23.40
C ILE A 185 -7.81 3.50 21.90
N GLU A 186 -7.77 4.64 21.21
CA GLU A 186 -7.23 4.66 19.84
C GLU A 186 -5.76 4.24 19.90
N TRP A 187 -5.47 3.09 19.30
CA TRP A 187 -4.11 2.52 19.16
C TRP A 187 -3.09 3.53 18.62
N GLU A 188 -3.56 4.58 17.96
CA GLU A 188 -2.73 5.51 17.22
C GLU A 188 -2.13 6.64 18.06
N GLN A 189 -2.63 6.90 19.28
CA GLN A 189 -2.22 8.05 20.10
C GLN A 189 -1.23 7.72 21.24
N LEU A 190 -1.08 6.44 21.62
CA LEU A 190 -0.35 6.06 22.85
C LEU A 190 1.11 5.64 22.66
N ALA A 191 1.47 5.11 21.50
CA ALA A 191 2.82 4.60 21.25
C ALA A 191 3.68 5.64 20.54
N GLU A 192 4.91 5.85 21.01
CA GLU A 192 5.93 6.50 20.18
C GLU A 192 6.13 5.63 18.92
N LYS A 193 6.05 6.27 17.77
CA LYS A 193 6.08 5.64 16.46
C LYS A 193 7.32 6.12 15.72
N THR A 194 8.03 5.21 15.10
CA THR A 194 9.17 5.56 14.27
C THR A 194 9.18 4.66 13.05
N CYS A 195 9.44 5.22 11.87
CA CYS A 195 9.71 4.45 10.67
C CYS A 195 11.10 4.84 10.16
N THR A 196 12.04 3.90 10.18
CA THR A 196 13.47 4.20 9.97
C THR A 196 14.12 3.19 9.04
N THR A 197 15.17 3.62 8.34
CA THR A 197 16.10 2.75 7.61
C THR A 197 17.39 2.51 8.39
N ASP A 198 17.56 3.17 9.54
CA ASP A 198 18.76 3.08 10.37
C ASP A 198 18.73 1.84 11.28
N LEU A 199 19.53 0.85 10.93
CA LEU A 199 19.67 -0.38 11.70
C LEU A 199 20.41 -0.20 13.04
N SER A 200 21.02 0.96 13.28
CA SER A 200 21.66 1.29 14.56
C SER A 200 20.67 1.79 15.63
N THR A 201 19.39 1.98 15.26
CA THR A 201 18.33 2.38 16.18
C THR A 201 18.25 1.42 17.36
N LEU A 202 18.32 1.96 18.59
CA LEU A 202 18.19 1.19 19.82
C LEU A 202 16.74 0.74 20.03
N LEU A 203 16.57 -0.51 20.45
CA LEU A 203 15.27 -1.05 20.82
C LEU A 203 15.08 -1.01 22.33
N GLU A 204 13.86 -0.69 22.73
CA GLU A 204 13.40 -0.71 24.11
C GLU A 204 12.62 -2.00 24.41
N ASN A 205 12.45 -2.29 25.70
CA ASN A 205 11.68 -3.44 26.12
C ASN A 205 10.22 -3.29 25.67
N HIS A 206 9.68 -4.33 25.06
CA HIS A 206 8.34 -4.43 24.48
C HIS A 206 8.13 -3.68 23.15
N ASP A 207 9.18 -3.22 22.49
CA ASP A 207 9.07 -2.69 21.13
C ASP A 207 8.56 -3.73 20.14
N SER A 208 7.67 -3.30 19.23
CA SER A 208 7.21 -4.08 18.09
C SER A 208 7.84 -3.56 16.80
N VAL A 209 8.47 -4.45 16.05
CA VAL A 209 9.24 -4.18 14.83
C VAL A 209 8.54 -4.83 13.64
N PHE A 210 8.29 -4.05 12.58
CA PHE A 210 7.61 -4.46 11.37
C PHE A 210 8.55 -4.24 10.17
N THR A 211 9.00 -5.33 9.54
CA THR A 211 10.05 -5.27 8.51
C THR A 211 9.53 -5.39 7.09
N TYR A 212 8.33 -5.97 6.93
CA TYR A 212 7.66 -6.16 5.65
C TYR A 212 6.14 -6.18 5.84
N PHE A 213 5.41 -6.08 4.74
CA PHE A 213 3.98 -6.37 4.71
C PHE A 213 3.69 -7.47 3.68
N GLU A 214 2.67 -8.28 3.97
CA GLU A 214 2.21 -9.36 3.11
C GLU A 214 0.90 -8.93 2.44
N VAL A 215 0.76 -9.25 1.16
CA VAL A 215 -0.43 -8.95 0.38
C VAL A 215 -1.01 -10.21 -0.23
N GLU A 216 -2.32 -10.37 -0.11
CA GLU A 216 -3.07 -11.39 -0.85
C GLU A 216 -3.74 -10.74 -2.05
N LEU A 217 -3.41 -11.21 -3.25
CA LEU A 217 -3.93 -10.67 -4.50
C LEU A 217 -5.24 -11.35 -4.90
N SER A 218 -6.18 -10.54 -5.37
CA SER A 218 -7.54 -10.98 -5.67
C SER A 218 -7.64 -11.65 -7.04
N ARG A 219 -8.15 -12.88 -7.06
CA ARG A 219 -8.49 -13.60 -8.31
C ARG A 219 -9.57 -12.90 -9.15
N ASN A 220 -10.31 -11.97 -8.56
CA ASN A 220 -11.29 -11.15 -9.27
C ASN A 220 -10.65 -9.96 -10.00
N SER A 221 -9.34 -9.76 -9.89
CA SER A 221 -8.59 -8.72 -10.62
C SER A 221 -7.25 -9.25 -11.13
N PRO A 222 -7.24 -10.24 -12.03
CA PRO A 222 -6.00 -10.87 -12.50
C PRO A 222 -5.07 -9.87 -13.20
N LYS A 223 -5.59 -8.91 -13.97
CA LYS A 223 -4.75 -7.91 -14.65
C LYS A 223 -4.30 -6.81 -13.70
N GLY A 224 -5.16 -6.43 -12.75
CA GLY A 224 -4.78 -5.56 -11.63
C GLY A 224 -3.68 -6.16 -10.76
N ALA A 225 -3.69 -7.47 -10.56
CA ALA A 225 -2.65 -8.20 -9.84
C ALA A 225 -1.31 -8.20 -10.60
N GLU A 226 -1.29 -8.44 -11.91
CA GLU A 226 -0.07 -8.30 -12.73
C GLU A 226 0.52 -6.88 -12.69
N HIS A 227 -0.36 -5.87 -12.66
CA HIS A 227 0.07 -4.50 -12.48
C HIS A 227 0.73 -4.27 -11.11
N PHE A 228 0.17 -4.83 -10.05
CA PHE A 228 0.79 -4.77 -8.72
C PHE A 228 2.12 -5.52 -8.67
N TYR A 229 2.20 -6.74 -9.20
CA TYR A 229 3.45 -7.51 -9.27
C TYR A 229 4.54 -6.77 -10.04
N ALA A 230 4.18 -6.14 -11.16
CA ALA A 230 5.12 -5.34 -11.93
C ALA A 230 5.65 -4.14 -11.15
N LEU A 231 4.79 -3.47 -10.38
CA LEU A 231 5.17 -2.35 -9.53
C LEU A 231 6.09 -2.79 -8.39
N THR A 232 5.85 -3.96 -7.81
CA THR A 232 6.62 -4.51 -6.68
C THR A 232 7.65 -5.57 -7.10
N ARG A 233 8.09 -5.58 -8.36
CA ARG A 233 8.96 -6.64 -8.92
C ARG A 233 10.28 -6.80 -8.15
N GLU A 234 10.78 -5.71 -7.58
CA GLU A 234 12.01 -5.69 -6.76
C GLU A 234 11.76 -6.08 -5.29
N GLY A 235 10.56 -6.55 -4.94
CA GLY A 235 10.17 -6.86 -3.57
C GLY A 235 9.90 -5.63 -2.70
N THR A 236 9.81 -4.44 -3.31
CA THR A 236 9.60 -3.17 -2.60
C THR A 236 8.48 -2.34 -3.19
N LEU A 237 7.81 -1.54 -2.35
CA LEU A 237 6.83 -0.51 -2.74
C LEU A 237 7.34 0.87 -2.34
N ASN A 238 7.25 1.86 -3.24
CA ASN A 238 7.62 3.25 -2.96
C ASN A 238 6.43 4.03 -2.39
N VAL A 239 6.70 4.90 -1.41
CA VAL A 239 5.68 5.72 -0.75
C VAL A 239 5.74 7.15 -1.27
N ASP A 240 5.09 7.42 -2.41
CA ASP A 240 5.14 8.73 -3.08
C ASP A 240 4.19 9.76 -2.46
N VAL A 241 3.05 9.31 -1.96
CA VAL A 241 2.04 10.16 -1.31
C VAL A 241 1.49 9.48 -0.08
N ILE A 242 1.28 10.30 0.95
CA ILE A 242 0.64 9.92 2.20
C ILE A 242 -0.51 10.86 2.49
N THR A 243 -1.61 10.27 2.95
CA THR A 243 -2.74 10.96 3.57
C THR A 243 -3.14 10.21 4.84
N SER A 244 -4.10 10.72 5.61
CA SER A 244 -4.70 9.95 6.71
C SER A 244 -5.33 8.64 6.18
N SER A 245 -5.90 8.69 4.97
CA SER A 245 -6.73 7.63 4.41
C SER A 245 -6.01 6.59 3.55
N PHE A 246 -4.82 6.89 3.01
CA PHE A 246 -4.07 5.98 2.14
C PHE A 246 -2.60 6.37 2.01
N ILE A 247 -1.79 5.40 1.58
CA ILE A 247 -0.51 5.63 0.91
C ILE A 247 -0.60 5.19 -0.56
N SER A 248 0.36 5.61 -1.39
CA SER A 248 0.38 5.18 -2.80
C SER A 248 1.76 5.18 -3.43
N ASP A 249 1.88 4.40 -4.50
CA ASP A 249 3.03 4.32 -5.40
C ASP A 249 2.61 4.76 -6.82
N ASP A 250 3.35 5.73 -7.36
CA ASP A 250 3.12 6.38 -8.64
C ASP A 250 4.02 5.80 -9.77
N SER A 251 4.82 4.77 -9.51
CA SER A 251 5.81 4.21 -10.46
C SER A 251 5.20 3.72 -11.78
N LEU A 252 3.95 3.23 -11.74
CA LEU A 252 3.19 2.81 -12.93
C LEU A 252 2.03 3.75 -13.27
N LYS A 253 2.10 5.01 -12.83
CA LYS A 253 1.15 6.04 -13.26
C LYS A 253 1.15 6.13 -14.79
N GLU A 254 -0.04 6.33 -15.35
CA GLU A 254 -0.36 6.36 -16.79
C GLU A 254 -0.35 5.00 -17.49
N GLU A 255 -0.01 3.92 -16.80
CA GLU A 255 -0.16 2.58 -17.36
C GLU A 255 -1.62 2.11 -17.27
N PRO A 256 -2.20 1.61 -18.37
CA PRO A 256 -3.61 1.27 -18.44
C PRO A 256 -3.90 -0.02 -17.67
N VAL A 257 -4.92 0.02 -16.82
CA VAL A 257 -5.38 -1.15 -16.06
C VAL A 257 -6.91 -1.23 -16.17
N PRO A 258 -7.48 -2.39 -16.52
CA PRO A 258 -8.92 -2.53 -16.61
C PRO A 258 -9.59 -2.43 -15.23
N TYR A 259 -10.87 -2.07 -15.25
CA TYR A 259 -11.72 -2.15 -14.08
C TYR A 259 -12.27 -3.56 -13.93
N GLU A 260 -11.86 -4.29 -12.90
CA GLU A 260 -12.17 -5.71 -12.75
C GLU A 260 -12.99 -6.01 -11.49
N ASN A 261 -12.80 -5.27 -10.40
CA ASN A 261 -13.37 -5.61 -9.09
C ASN A 261 -13.88 -4.40 -8.30
N PHE A 262 -15.21 -4.33 -8.14
CA PHE A 262 -15.92 -3.32 -7.36
C PHE A 262 -16.11 -3.80 -5.92
N GLU A 263 -15.15 -3.52 -5.05
CA GLU A 263 -15.21 -3.86 -3.62
C GLU A 263 -14.99 -2.63 -2.74
N PRO A 264 -15.51 -2.62 -1.50
CA PRO A 264 -15.16 -1.60 -0.53
C PRO A 264 -13.65 -1.60 -0.29
N ARG A 265 -13.07 -0.40 -0.19
CA ARG A 265 -11.65 -0.25 0.15
C ARG A 265 -11.53 -0.24 1.66
N ARG A 266 -11.57 -1.43 2.25
CA ARG A 266 -11.34 -1.63 3.69
C ARG A 266 -9.92 -1.23 4.04
N GLU A 267 -9.65 -1.11 5.34
CA GLU A 267 -8.28 -0.92 5.82
C GLU A 267 -7.35 -2.02 5.27
N GLY A 268 -6.20 -1.65 4.74
CA GLY A 268 -5.27 -2.56 4.05
C GLY A 268 -5.66 -2.92 2.61
N ALA A 269 -6.81 -2.45 2.09
CA ALA A 269 -7.21 -2.76 0.72
C ALA A 269 -6.28 -2.08 -0.29
N ILE A 270 -5.80 -2.88 -1.24
CA ILE A 270 -4.96 -2.46 -2.35
C ILE A 270 -5.86 -2.21 -3.54
N SER A 271 -5.78 -1.02 -4.11
CA SER A 271 -6.57 -0.67 -5.29
C SER A 271 -5.74 0.05 -6.33
N VAL A 272 -6.06 -0.20 -7.58
CA VAL A 272 -5.49 0.53 -8.72
C VAL A 272 -6.53 1.50 -9.25
N ARG A 273 -6.12 2.73 -9.53
CA ARG A 273 -6.99 3.68 -10.22
C ARG A 273 -6.98 3.37 -11.72
N THR A 274 -8.15 3.18 -12.32
CA THR A 274 -8.25 2.69 -13.71
C THR A 274 -8.46 3.83 -14.73
N VAL A 275 -8.97 4.98 -14.29
CA VAL A 275 -9.29 6.11 -15.18
C VAL A 275 -9.03 7.48 -14.53
N GLY A 276 -8.88 8.49 -15.40
CA GLY A 276 -8.69 9.89 -15.00
C GLY A 276 -7.29 10.19 -14.47
N TYR A 277 -7.14 11.32 -13.77
CA TYR A 277 -5.86 11.71 -13.21
C TYR A 277 -5.37 10.68 -12.18
N GLY A 278 -4.15 10.17 -12.39
CA GLY A 278 -3.57 9.12 -11.55
C GLY A 278 -3.97 7.70 -11.97
N ALA A 279 -4.50 7.47 -13.18
CA ALA A 279 -4.66 6.10 -13.69
C ALA A 279 -3.33 5.33 -13.61
N GLY A 280 -3.38 4.03 -13.30
CA GLY A 280 -2.22 3.17 -13.08
C GLY A 280 -1.55 3.32 -11.70
N ARG A 281 -1.96 4.29 -10.88
CA ARG A 281 -1.44 4.44 -9.52
C ARG A 281 -2.02 3.38 -8.59
N ILE A 282 -1.16 2.80 -7.74
CA ILE A 282 -1.54 1.86 -6.69
C ILE A 282 -1.75 2.60 -5.37
N TYR A 283 -2.82 2.25 -4.67
CA TYR A 283 -3.19 2.80 -3.37
C TYR A 283 -3.33 1.68 -2.37
N ILE A 284 -2.80 1.88 -1.16
CA ILE A 284 -3.07 1.02 -0.01
C ILE A 284 -3.84 1.85 1.03
N SER A 285 -5.04 1.39 1.36
CA SER A 285 -5.97 2.11 2.22
C SER A 285 -5.54 1.99 3.69
N ARG A 286 -5.53 3.11 4.41
CA ARG A 286 -5.25 3.19 5.86
C ARG A 286 -6.53 3.30 6.70
N GLU A 287 -7.64 3.62 6.05
CA GLU A 287 -8.97 3.74 6.65
C GLU A 287 -9.98 3.05 5.72
N GLU A 288 -11.13 2.65 6.27
CA GLU A 288 -12.23 2.16 5.47
C GLU A 288 -12.83 3.25 4.57
N ARG A 289 -13.03 2.90 3.30
CA ARG A 289 -13.67 3.76 2.32
C ARG A 289 -14.66 2.97 1.48
N PRO A 290 -15.77 3.61 1.03
CA PRO A 290 -16.66 3.01 0.06
C PRO A 290 -15.95 2.63 -1.25
N SER A 291 -16.55 1.65 -1.94
CA SER A 291 -16.20 1.28 -3.31
C SER A 291 -16.22 2.51 -4.23
N SER A 292 -15.42 2.47 -5.29
CA SER A 292 -15.31 3.58 -6.24
C SER A 292 -15.38 3.07 -7.67
N LEU A 293 -16.09 3.81 -8.53
CA LEU A 293 -16.21 3.50 -9.96
C LEU A 293 -14.91 3.73 -10.75
N VAL A 294 -13.89 4.30 -10.13
CA VAL A 294 -12.58 4.57 -10.77
C VAL A 294 -11.42 3.83 -10.10
N HIS A 295 -11.68 3.06 -9.05
CA HIS A 295 -10.70 2.18 -8.41
C HIS A 295 -11.14 0.72 -8.50
N SER A 296 -10.28 -0.15 -9.02
CA SER A 296 -10.44 -1.60 -8.96
C SER A 296 -9.65 -2.13 -7.77
N VAL A 297 -10.26 -2.93 -6.90
CA VAL A 297 -9.57 -3.54 -5.75
C VAL A 297 -8.81 -4.78 -6.22
N VAL A 298 -7.48 -4.76 -6.07
CA VAL A 298 -6.57 -5.79 -6.62
C VAL A 298 -6.07 -6.76 -5.57
N GLY A 299 -6.20 -6.44 -4.28
CA GLY A 299 -5.73 -7.28 -3.20
C GLY A 299 -5.93 -6.65 -1.83
N GLN A 300 -5.40 -7.30 -0.80
CA GLN A 300 -5.56 -6.92 0.60
C GLN A 300 -4.25 -7.19 1.35
N VAL A 301 -3.84 -6.26 2.19
CA VAL A 301 -2.74 -6.48 3.15
C VAL A 301 -3.23 -7.48 4.21
N THR A 302 -2.52 -8.59 4.36
CA THR A 302 -2.83 -9.67 5.33
C THR A 302 -1.93 -9.62 6.57
N LYS A 303 -0.72 -9.07 6.46
CA LYS A 303 0.23 -8.86 7.57
C LYS A 303 1.00 -7.56 7.40
N GLY A 304 1.45 -6.97 8.51
CA GLY A 304 2.30 -5.77 8.49
C GLY A 304 1.55 -4.50 8.12
N LEU A 305 0.25 -4.41 8.40
CA LEU A 305 -0.54 -3.19 8.20
C LEU A 305 0.01 -2.01 9.01
N GLU A 306 0.63 -2.29 10.15
CA GLU A 306 1.31 -1.32 10.99
C GLU A 306 2.44 -0.62 10.21
N LEU A 307 3.20 -1.37 9.40
CA LEU A 307 4.25 -0.78 8.55
C LEU A 307 3.64 0.22 7.55
N ILE A 308 2.50 -0.10 6.96
CA ILE A 308 1.76 0.80 6.04
C ILE A 308 1.31 2.08 6.76
N LYS A 309 0.86 1.97 8.01
CA LYS A 309 0.42 3.12 8.82
C LYS A 309 1.59 4.00 9.29
N LEU A 310 2.74 3.40 9.54
CA LEU A 310 3.95 4.07 10.01
C LEU A 310 4.78 4.69 8.89
N ALA A 311 4.63 4.20 7.66
CA ALA A 311 5.39 4.65 6.50
C ALA A 311 5.37 6.17 6.31
N GLU A 312 6.50 6.71 5.88
CA GLU A 312 6.69 8.13 5.57
C GLU A 312 6.99 8.35 4.08
N LYS A 313 6.73 9.56 3.61
CA LYS A 313 6.88 9.90 2.19
C LYS A 313 8.35 9.77 1.78
N GLY A 314 8.59 9.14 0.64
CA GLY A 314 9.93 8.89 0.09
C GLY A 314 10.58 7.60 0.60
N GLN A 315 9.94 6.88 1.52
CA GLN A 315 10.42 5.57 1.97
C GLN A 315 10.07 4.46 0.99
N LYS A 316 10.81 3.35 1.11
CA LYS A 316 10.53 2.08 0.43
C LYS A 316 10.13 1.04 1.45
N LEU A 317 9.07 0.29 1.20
CA LEU A 317 8.56 -0.75 2.09
C LEU A 317 8.82 -2.12 1.47
N SER A 318 9.28 -3.09 2.26
CA SER A 318 9.42 -4.48 1.81
C SER A 318 8.04 -5.12 1.69
N VAL A 319 7.78 -5.82 0.59
CA VAL A 319 6.48 -6.44 0.30
C VAL A 319 6.66 -7.89 -0.14
N GLU A 320 5.78 -8.76 0.36
CA GLU A 320 5.64 -10.13 -0.10
C GLU A 320 4.23 -10.34 -0.66
N SER A 321 4.12 -10.90 -1.86
CA SER A 321 2.84 -11.17 -2.52
C SER A 321 2.47 -12.64 -2.43
N LEU A 322 1.21 -12.90 -2.15
CA LEU A 322 0.58 -14.21 -2.14
C LEU A 322 -0.55 -14.29 -3.19
N PRO A 323 -0.48 -15.24 -4.14
CA PRO A 323 0.67 -16.10 -4.41
C PRO A 323 1.89 -15.31 -4.92
N PRO A 324 3.09 -15.91 -5.01
CA PRO A 324 4.21 -15.27 -5.70
C PRO A 324 3.95 -15.15 -7.21
N GLN A 325 4.56 -14.16 -7.88
CA GLN A 325 4.44 -13.98 -9.32
C GLN A 325 5.06 -15.17 -10.07
N ILE A 326 4.40 -15.64 -11.12
CA ILE A 326 4.98 -16.59 -12.08
C ILE A 326 5.61 -15.79 -13.22
N VAL A 327 6.94 -15.76 -13.29
CA VAL A 327 7.69 -15.04 -14.33
C VAL A 327 8.26 -16.02 -15.34
N LEU A 328 7.67 -16.07 -16.54
CA LEU A 328 8.11 -16.96 -17.62
C LEU A 328 8.86 -16.22 -18.73
N LEU A 329 8.46 -14.99 -19.02
CA LEU A 329 8.97 -14.24 -20.16
C LEU A 329 10.46 -13.91 -19.96
N GLY A 330 11.28 -14.23 -20.96
CA GLY A 330 12.73 -14.06 -20.94
C GLY A 330 13.51 -15.27 -20.45
N HIS A 331 12.83 -16.29 -19.92
CA HIS A 331 13.44 -17.54 -19.44
C HIS A 331 13.39 -18.66 -20.47
N SER A 332 14.25 -19.67 -20.27
CA SER A 332 14.22 -20.90 -21.06
C SER A 332 13.22 -21.90 -20.49
N PHE A 333 12.83 -22.91 -21.29
CA PHE A 333 12.00 -24.01 -20.79
C PHE A 333 12.68 -24.80 -19.66
N GLU A 334 14.00 -24.97 -19.73
CA GLU A 334 14.78 -25.70 -18.72
C GLU A 334 14.75 -25.01 -17.36
N GLU A 335 14.75 -23.67 -17.34
CA GLU A 335 14.68 -22.87 -16.11
C GLU A 335 13.29 -22.93 -15.44
N VAL A 336 12.22 -22.84 -16.23
CA VAL A 336 10.86 -22.68 -15.68
C VAL A 336 10.15 -23.99 -15.37
N GLU A 337 10.47 -25.07 -16.10
CA GLU A 337 9.78 -26.36 -15.99
C GLU A 337 9.86 -26.98 -14.57
N PRO A 338 11.01 -26.97 -13.86
CA PRO A 338 11.09 -27.45 -12.49
C PRO A 338 10.28 -26.59 -11.51
N VAL A 339 10.28 -25.27 -11.71
CA VAL A 339 9.56 -24.32 -10.85
C VAL A 339 8.07 -24.53 -10.98
N LEU A 340 7.53 -24.55 -12.21
CA LEU A 340 6.12 -24.79 -12.47
C LEU A 340 5.66 -26.16 -11.97
N SER A 341 6.47 -27.20 -12.19
CA SER A 341 6.17 -28.56 -11.69
C SER A 341 6.08 -28.60 -10.17
N SER A 342 6.97 -27.87 -9.45
CA SER A 342 6.98 -27.83 -7.98
C SER A 342 5.72 -27.20 -7.37
N ILE A 343 5.03 -26.34 -8.13
CA ILE A 343 3.78 -25.67 -7.73
C ILE A 343 2.54 -26.29 -8.41
N GLY A 344 2.71 -27.42 -9.10
CA GLY A 344 1.61 -28.17 -9.72
C GLY A 344 1.02 -27.55 -10.98
N VAL A 345 1.79 -26.73 -11.72
CA VAL A 345 1.37 -26.12 -12.99
C VAL A 345 1.93 -26.90 -14.17
N GLU A 346 1.06 -27.35 -15.08
CA GLU A 346 1.45 -28.00 -16.34
C GLU A 346 2.00 -26.98 -17.35
N LEU A 347 3.19 -27.26 -17.90
CA LEU A 347 3.80 -26.45 -18.96
C LEU A 347 3.56 -27.07 -20.34
N VAL A 348 2.85 -26.37 -21.21
CA VAL A 348 2.72 -26.70 -22.64
C VAL A 348 3.68 -25.83 -23.44
N LYS A 349 4.59 -26.47 -24.19
CA LYS A 349 5.60 -25.80 -25.01
C LYS A 349 5.03 -25.53 -26.40
N ASP A 350 5.06 -24.28 -26.85
CA ASP A 350 4.61 -23.84 -28.17
C ASP A 350 5.72 -23.05 -28.89
N GLY A 351 5.71 -23.05 -30.22
CA GLY A 351 6.73 -22.39 -31.04
C GLY A 351 8.07 -23.15 -31.10
N TYR A 352 9.18 -22.43 -30.92
CA TYR A 352 10.54 -22.98 -31.01
C TYR A 352 10.94 -23.70 -29.72
N THR A 353 11.35 -24.97 -29.81
CA THR A 353 11.67 -25.83 -28.67
C THR A 353 13.14 -26.28 -28.61
N GLY A 354 14.02 -25.59 -29.34
CA GLY A 354 15.46 -25.84 -29.30
C GLY A 354 16.09 -25.50 -27.93
N LYS A 355 17.38 -25.82 -27.76
CA LYS A 355 18.08 -25.59 -26.48
C LYS A 355 18.22 -24.12 -26.11
N ASP A 356 18.27 -23.25 -27.11
CA ASP A 356 18.33 -21.79 -26.98
C ASP A 356 16.93 -21.14 -27.03
N ALA A 357 15.85 -21.91 -26.82
CA ALA A 357 14.51 -21.37 -26.76
C ALA A 357 14.34 -20.41 -25.58
N VAL A 358 13.77 -19.23 -25.86
CA VAL A 358 13.36 -18.26 -24.85
C VAL A 358 11.87 -17.99 -24.98
N ILE A 359 11.17 -18.05 -23.84
CA ILE A 359 9.74 -17.79 -23.74
C ILE A 359 9.49 -16.29 -23.91
N VAL A 360 8.60 -15.93 -24.83
CA VAL A 360 8.29 -14.53 -25.14
C VAL A 360 6.80 -14.21 -25.07
N ARG A 361 5.96 -15.25 -24.88
CA ARG A 361 4.53 -15.10 -24.65
C ARG A 361 4.03 -16.29 -23.83
N GLN A 362 3.02 -16.05 -23.01
CA GLN A 362 2.33 -17.08 -22.23
C GLN A 362 0.81 -16.94 -22.39
N ASP A 363 0.09 -18.04 -22.17
CA ASP A 363 -1.37 -18.11 -22.14
C ASP A 363 -1.80 -19.15 -21.09
N PRO A 364 -2.60 -18.80 -20.06
CA PRO A 364 -3.18 -17.48 -19.83
C PRO A 364 -2.13 -16.40 -19.48
N PRO A 365 -2.45 -15.11 -19.70
CA PRO A 365 -1.46 -14.03 -19.60
C PRO A 365 -1.10 -13.64 -18.16
N THR A 366 -1.87 -14.03 -17.14
CA THR A 366 -1.65 -13.62 -15.75
C THR A 366 -1.32 -14.78 -14.82
N THR A 367 -0.54 -14.50 -13.78
CA THR A 367 -0.17 -15.42 -12.71
C THR A 367 -1.40 -16.04 -12.05
N LEU A 368 -2.42 -15.24 -11.74
CA LEU A 368 -3.61 -15.73 -11.03
C LEU A 368 -4.46 -16.65 -11.91
N GLU A 369 -4.51 -16.41 -13.22
CA GLU A 369 -5.16 -17.33 -14.18
C GLU A 369 -4.36 -18.62 -14.32
N ILE A 370 -3.02 -18.56 -14.39
CA ILE A 370 -2.16 -19.76 -14.43
C ILE A 370 -2.39 -20.64 -13.19
N PHE A 371 -2.43 -20.05 -11.99
CA PHE A 371 -2.77 -20.79 -10.77
C PHE A 371 -4.21 -21.34 -10.79
N GLY A 372 -5.15 -20.62 -11.41
CA GLY A 372 -6.54 -21.04 -11.56
C GLY A 372 -6.70 -22.24 -12.49
N GLU A 373 -5.98 -22.26 -13.61
CA GLU A 373 -6.01 -23.33 -14.61
C GLU A 373 -5.06 -24.49 -14.29
N ALA A 374 -4.10 -24.28 -13.39
CA ALA A 374 -2.98 -25.19 -13.12
C ALA A 374 -2.22 -25.59 -14.39
N LYS A 375 -2.21 -24.69 -15.39
CA LYS A 375 -1.66 -24.92 -16.71
C LYS A 375 -1.25 -23.61 -17.37
N VAL A 376 -0.20 -23.65 -18.17
CA VAL A 376 0.25 -22.53 -19.00
C VAL A 376 0.83 -23.02 -20.32
N THR A 377 0.41 -22.39 -21.41
CA THR A 377 1.04 -22.53 -22.73
C THR A 377 2.07 -21.43 -22.92
N ALA A 378 3.34 -21.80 -23.02
CA ALA A 378 4.45 -20.87 -23.21
C ALA A 378 4.98 -20.96 -24.64
N TYR A 379 4.87 -19.85 -25.37
CA TYR A 379 5.39 -19.71 -26.73
C TYR A 379 6.80 -19.15 -26.69
N ALA A 380 7.74 -19.89 -27.29
CA ALA A 380 9.14 -19.54 -27.33
C ALA A 380 9.67 -19.31 -28.76
N VAL A 381 10.76 -18.54 -28.85
CA VAL A 381 11.52 -18.28 -30.06
C VAL A 381 13.00 -18.59 -29.81
N SER A 382 13.80 -18.70 -30.88
CA SER A 382 15.26 -18.79 -30.72
C SER A 382 15.82 -17.53 -30.06
N ARG A 383 16.86 -17.70 -29.23
CA ARG A 383 17.57 -16.61 -28.54
C ARG A 383 18.07 -15.53 -29.49
N GLU A 384 18.32 -15.86 -30.76
CA GLU A 384 18.73 -14.89 -31.79
C GLU A 384 17.69 -13.78 -32.01
N LYS A 385 16.39 -14.09 -31.82
CA LYS A 385 15.30 -13.11 -31.93
C LYS A 385 15.09 -12.27 -30.66
N LEU A 386 15.81 -12.58 -29.58
CA LEU A 386 15.80 -11.80 -28.34
C LEU A 386 16.98 -10.82 -28.35
N ILE A 387 16.64 -9.52 -28.34
CA ILE A 387 17.55 -8.40 -28.41
C ILE A 387 17.61 -7.72 -27.04
N GLU A 388 18.80 -7.72 -26.46
CA GLU A 388 19.08 -7.07 -25.18
C GLU A 388 19.48 -5.61 -25.41
N VAL A 389 18.88 -4.71 -24.63
CA VAL A 389 19.08 -3.26 -24.77
C VAL A 389 19.47 -2.62 -23.45
N GLU A 390 20.41 -1.68 -23.51
CA GLU A 390 20.75 -0.78 -22.40
C GLU A 390 20.09 0.57 -22.67
N LEU A 391 19.18 1.01 -21.79
CA LEU A 391 18.44 2.26 -21.94
C LEU A 391 19.07 3.40 -21.13
N TYR A 392 18.84 4.64 -21.57
CA TYR A 392 19.40 5.86 -21.00
C TYR A 392 18.34 6.75 -20.33
N PRO A 393 17.67 6.30 -19.25
CA PRO A 393 16.57 7.06 -18.62
C PRO A 393 17.03 8.39 -18.01
N GLU A 394 18.31 8.54 -17.66
CA GLU A 394 18.84 9.76 -17.02
C GLU A 394 18.95 10.95 -17.99
N ILE A 395 19.11 10.69 -19.29
CA ILE A 395 19.32 11.72 -20.33
C ILE A 395 18.17 11.78 -21.35
N ALA A 396 17.34 10.73 -21.45
CA ALA A 396 16.15 10.68 -22.31
C ALA A 396 14.92 10.08 -21.60
N PRO A 397 14.52 10.62 -20.44
CA PRO A 397 13.52 9.99 -19.56
C PRO A 397 12.16 9.77 -20.24
N LYS A 398 11.60 10.78 -20.92
CA LYS A 398 10.26 10.66 -21.53
C LYS A 398 10.29 9.73 -22.74
N SER A 399 11.38 9.76 -23.49
CA SER A 399 11.56 8.91 -24.67
C SER A 399 11.76 7.44 -24.30
N VAL A 400 12.54 7.17 -23.24
CA VAL A 400 12.68 5.82 -22.67
C VAL A 400 11.35 5.34 -22.08
N ASP A 401 10.62 6.23 -21.39
CA ASP A 401 9.30 5.90 -20.86
C ASP A 401 8.29 5.53 -21.96
N PHE A 402 8.29 6.29 -23.07
CA PHE A 402 7.52 5.97 -24.28
C PHE A 402 7.92 4.60 -24.84
N PHE A 403 9.22 4.30 -24.95
CA PHE A 403 9.72 3.02 -25.45
C PHE A 403 9.20 1.85 -24.59
N ARG A 404 9.38 1.96 -23.27
CA ARG A 404 8.94 0.93 -22.32
C ARG A 404 7.44 0.72 -22.36
N HIS A 405 6.67 1.80 -22.36
CA HIS A 405 5.20 1.74 -22.46
C HIS A 405 4.76 1.09 -23.78
N SER A 406 5.39 1.48 -24.89
CA SER A 406 5.05 0.97 -26.23
C SER A 406 5.24 -0.54 -26.38
N LEU A 407 6.16 -1.09 -25.61
CA LEU A 407 6.53 -2.50 -25.60
C LEU A 407 6.01 -3.26 -24.37
N GLU A 408 5.22 -2.60 -23.52
CA GLU A 408 4.72 -3.12 -22.24
C GLU A 408 5.84 -3.57 -21.27
N LEU A 409 7.08 -3.07 -21.44
CA LEU A 409 8.24 -3.43 -20.62
C LEU A 409 8.15 -2.94 -19.16
N LYS A 410 7.17 -2.07 -18.87
CA LYS A 410 6.86 -1.68 -17.50
C LYS A 410 6.18 -2.82 -16.74
N THR A 411 5.25 -3.52 -17.39
CA THR A 411 4.48 -4.61 -16.77
C THR A 411 5.02 -6.00 -17.10
N LYS A 412 5.72 -6.14 -18.23
CA LYS A 412 6.34 -7.39 -18.70
C LYS A 412 7.86 -7.27 -18.76
N THR A 413 8.56 -8.40 -18.72
CA THR A 413 10.02 -8.46 -18.88
C THR A 413 10.48 -8.51 -20.34
N VAL A 414 9.59 -8.91 -21.25
CA VAL A 414 9.87 -9.01 -22.70
C VAL A 414 8.78 -8.32 -23.50
N GLY A 415 9.19 -7.47 -24.44
CA GLY A 415 8.29 -6.72 -25.33
C GLY A 415 8.48 -7.13 -26.80
N LYS A 416 7.38 -7.24 -27.55
CA LYS A 416 7.43 -7.58 -28.98
C LYS A 416 7.57 -6.31 -29.82
N LEU A 417 8.56 -6.27 -30.70
CA LEU A 417 8.83 -5.14 -31.57
C LEU A 417 8.84 -5.59 -33.06
N PRO A 418 7.73 -5.38 -33.79
CA PRO A 418 7.65 -5.65 -35.22
C PRO A 418 8.61 -4.82 -36.07
N VAL A 419 9.20 -5.46 -37.07
CA VAL A 419 10.10 -4.83 -38.05
C VAL A 419 9.26 -4.25 -39.17
N TYR A 420 9.28 -2.92 -39.27
CA TYR A 420 8.50 -2.17 -40.25
C TYR A 420 9.22 -2.02 -41.58
N MET A 421 10.53 -1.81 -41.56
CA MET A 421 11.33 -1.62 -42.77
C MET A 421 12.79 -1.88 -42.46
N VAL A 422 13.50 -2.50 -43.40
CA VAL A 422 14.95 -2.67 -43.35
C VAL A 422 15.54 -2.04 -44.60
N TYR A 423 16.47 -1.09 -44.44
CA TYR A 423 17.21 -0.50 -45.55
C TYR A 423 18.70 -0.54 -45.25
N GLU A 424 19.47 -1.23 -46.08
CA GLU A 424 20.92 -1.44 -45.89
C GLU A 424 21.27 -1.89 -44.46
N ASN A 425 21.79 -0.99 -43.64
CA ASN A 425 22.20 -1.23 -42.26
C ASN A 425 21.26 -0.62 -41.22
N THR A 426 20.07 -0.17 -41.63
CA THR A 426 19.10 0.52 -40.77
C THR A 426 17.82 -0.29 -40.63
N TYR A 427 17.38 -0.45 -39.39
CA TYR A 427 16.20 -1.21 -39.01
C TYR A 427 15.21 -0.25 -38.39
N LEU A 428 14.04 -0.15 -38.99
CA LEU A 428 12.94 0.66 -38.49
C LEU A 428 11.85 -0.27 -37.95
N PHE A 429 11.36 0.08 -36.77
CA PHE A 429 10.38 -0.70 -36.05
C PHE A 429 9.13 0.12 -35.79
N LYS A 430 8.01 -0.60 -35.66
CA LYS A 430 6.72 0.02 -35.38
C LYS A 430 5.98 -0.80 -34.34
N THR A 431 5.44 -0.09 -33.37
CA THR A 431 4.73 -0.67 -32.23
C THR A 431 3.38 -1.21 -32.70
N GLU A 432 2.93 -2.36 -32.17
CA GLU A 432 1.62 -2.94 -32.54
C GLU A 432 0.45 -2.04 -32.13
N LYS A 433 0.63 -1.31 -31.03
CA LYS A 433 -0.33 -0.32 -30.53
C LYS A 433 0.01 1.06 -31.06
N GLU A 434 -1.00 1.86 -31.40
CA GLU A 434 -0.87 3.30 -31.66
C GLU A 434 -0.60 4.06 -30.34
N VAL A 435 0.53 3.78 -29.69
CA VAL A 435 0.95 4.39 -28.42
C VAL A 435 1.18 5.91 -28.59
N VAL A 436 1.48 6.33 -29.82
CA VAL A 436 1.72 7.71 -30.25
C VAL A 436 0.57 8.66 -29.87
N LYS A 437 -0.64 8.16 -29.61
CA LYS A 437 -1.79 9.00 -29.19
C LYS A 437 -1.72 9.49 -27.74
N TYR A 438 -0.87 8.91 -26.89
CA TYR A 438 -0.98 9.10 -25.43
C TYR A 438 0.25 9.74 -24.77
N LYS A 439 1.40 9.83 -25.45
CA LYS A 439 2.63 10.42 -24.87
C LYS A 439 3.35 11.32 -25.86
N GLU A 440 3.73 12.51 -25.37
CA GLU A 440 4.58 13.45 -26.10
C GLU A 440 6.03 12.95 -26.13
N ILE A 441 6.66 13.01 -27.30
CA ILE A 441 8.09 12.68 -27.46
C ILE A 441 8.81 13.99 -27.75
N LEU A 442 9.05 14.77 -26.70
CA LEU A 442 9.82 16.01 -26.78
C LEU A 442 11.25 15.70 -27.24
N PRO A 443 11.95 16.61 -27.94
CA PRO A 443 13.38 16.43 -28.22
C PRO A 443 14.18 16.25 -26.91
N GLU A 444 14.83 15.10 -26.77
CA GLU A 444 15.63 14.69 -25.61
C GLU A 444 16.83 13.87 -26.13
N ASN A 445 18.04 14.12 -25.61
CA ASN A 445 19.26 13.42 -26.04
C ASN A 445 19.40 13.31 -27.58
N THR A 446 19.17 14.42 -28.28
CA THR A 446 19.31 14.45 -29.74
C THR A 446 20.79 14.44 -30.12
N PRO A 447 21.21 13.66 -31.14
CA PRO A 447 22.59 13.67 -31.60
C PRO A 447 23.06 15.07 -32.00
N SER A 448 24.35 15.35 -31.80
CA SER A 448 24.99 16.61 -32.22
C SER A 448 26.14 16.40 -33.21
N GLY A 449 26.49 15.15 -33.45
CA GLY A 449 27.56 14.71 -34.34
C GLY A 449 27.30 13.25 -34.71
N ARG A 450 28.35 12.42 -34.70
CA ARG A 450 28.24 11.01 -35.04
C ARG A 450 27.30 10.22 -34.11
N VAL A 451 26.43 9.43 -34.73
CA VAL A 451 25.67 8.34 -34.08
C VAL A 451 26.45 7.05 -34.26
N LEU A 452 26.57 6.27 -33.19
CA LEU A 452 27.35 5.04 -33.19
C LEU A 452 26.50 3.83 -33.60
N ALA A 453 27.14 2.84 -34.22
CA ALA A 453 26.54 1.54 -34.48
C ALA A 453 25.94 0.93 -33.20
N GLY A 454 24.70 0.43 -33.31
CA GLY A 454 23.95 -0.17 -32.22
C GLY A 454 23.13 0.80 -31.39
N GLU A 455 23.24 2.11 -31.58
CA GLU A 455 22.37 3.07 -30.89
C GLU A 455 20.91 2.92 -31.33
N ILE A 456 20.00 3.01 -30.36
CA ILE A 456 18.56 2.96 -30.56
C ILE A 456 18.01 4.37 -30.44
N GLY A 457 17.23 4.77 -31.43
CA GLY A 457 16.61 6.08 -31.49
C GLY A 457 15.09 6.01 -31.60
N ILE A 458 14.44 7.09 -31.16
CA ILE A 458 13.02 7.33 -31.40
C ILE A 458 12.83 8.66 -32.11
N THR A 459 12.00 8.67 -33.14
CA THR A 459 11.64 9.90 -33.85
C THR A 459 10.79 10.77 -32.93
N ASN A 460 11.29 11.96 -32.62
CA ASN A 460 10.62 12.92 -31.75
C ASN A 460 9.60 13.78 -32.53
N GLN A 461 8.88 14.64 -31.82
CA GLN A 461 7.81 15.48 -32.38
C GLN A 461 8.25 16.53 -33.40
N ALA A 462 9.56 16.74 -33.60
CA ALA A 462 10.07 17.64 -34.64
C ALA A 462 9.91 17.05 -36.06
N ALA A 463 9.54 15.77 -36.18
CA ALA A 463 9.21 15.13 -37.45
C ALA A 463 7.75 14.64 -37.50
N LYS A 464 7.21 14.52 -38.72
CA LYS A 464 5.82 14.08 -38.95
C LYS A 464 5.55 12.65 -38.50
N ARG A 465 6.59 11.80 -38.47
CA ARG A 465 6.51 10.37 -38.14
C ARG A 465 7.01 10.10 -36.71
N MET A 466 6.52 10.88 -35.76
CA MET A 466 6.84 10.71 -34.34
C MET A 466 6.54 9.27 -33.86
N GLY A 467 7.41 8.72 -33.02
CA GLY A 467 7.25 7.41 -32.40
C GLY A 467 7.83 6.25 -33.21
N THR A 468 8.42 6.48 -34.38
CA THR A 468 9.21 5.45 -35.07
C THR A 468 10.46 5.12 -34.26
N ILE A 469 10.67 3.84 -34.00
CA ILE A 469 11.87 3.33 -33.32
C ILE A 469 12.84 2.87 -34.40
N GLY A 470 14.14 3.11 -34.24
CA GLY A 470 15.14 2.69 -35.21
C GLY A 470 16.48 2.37 -34.59
N ALA A 471 17.24 1.51 -35.26
CA ALA A 471 18.61 1.12 -34.91
C ALA A 471 19.45 0.97 -36.18
N ARG A 472 20.77 1.14 -36.05
CA ARG A 472 21.73 0.97 -37.16
C ARG A 472 22.89 0.06 -36.80
N LEU A 473 23.45 -0.63 -37.80
CA LEU A 473 24.65 -1.47 -37.67
C LEU A 473 25.96 -0.75 -38.01
N VAL A 474 25.89 0.49 -38.47
CA VAL A 474 27.05 1.30 -38.84
C VAL A 474 26.89 2.71 -38.28
N ASP A 475 28.03 3.38 -38.05
CA ASP A 475 28.05 4.78 -37.64
C ASP A 475 27.46 5.69 -38.74
N ASP A 476 26.85 6.81 -38.35
CA ASP A 476 26.33 7.81 -39.28
C ASP A 476 26.57 9.24 -38.77
N ASP A 477 27.05 10.11 -39.65
CA ASP A 477 27.43 11.50 -39.37
C ASP A 477 26.35 12.52 -39.78
N LEU A 478 25.24 12.08 -40.36
CA LEU A 478 24.19 12.92 -40.96
C LEU A 478 22.78 12.65 -40.40
N PHE A 479 22.46 11.41 -40.06
CA PHE A 479 21.12 10.96 -39.71
C PHE A 479 21.08 10.09 -38.45
N GLY A 480 20.01 10.20 -37.67
CA GLY A 480 19.79 9.39 -36.49
C GLY A 480 19.46 7.92 -36.81
N PRO A 481 19.38 7.06 -35.78
CA PRO A 481 19.02 5.65 -35.94
C PRO A 481 17.66 5.42 -36.63
N THR A 482 16.77 6.41 -36.59
CA THR A 482 15.43 6.34 -37.20
C THR A 482 15.39 6.77 -38.66
N GLY A 483 16.53 7.14 -39.25
CA GLY A 483 16.60 7.70 -40.61
C GLY A 483 16.23 9.18 -40.70
N GLU A 484 15.77 9.78 -39.60
CA GLU A 484 15.48 11.22 -39.50
C GLU A 484 16.74 12.03 -39.19
N LYS A 485 16.65 13.35 -39.36
CA LYS A 485 17.75 14.27 -38.98
C LYS A 485 18.01 14.19 -37.48
N PHE A 486 19.23 14.50 -37.04
CA PHE A 486 19.60 14.49 -35.63
C PHE A 486 18.66 15.28 -34.71
N SER A 487 18.22 16.47 -35.13
CA SER A 487 17.25 17.28 -34.36
C SER A 487 15.90 16.58 -34.12
N SER A 488 15.57 15.59 -34.95
CA SER A 488 14.31 14.87 -34.98
C SER A 488 14.41 13.46 -34.39
N THR A 489 15.56 13.06 -33.85
CA THR A 489 15.78 11.73 -33.27
C THR A 489 16.31 11.86 -31.86
N ASN A 490 15.68 11.17 -30.92
CA ASN A 490 16.15 11.04 -29.54
C ASN A 490 16.89 9.72 -29.39
N ILE A 491 18.13 9.73 -28.91
CA ILE A 491 18.84 8.50 -28.56
C ILE A 491 18.36 8.02 -27.20
N ILE A 492 17.85 6.79 -27.13
CA ILE A 492 17.25 6.23 -25.92
C ILE A 492 18.08 5.13 -25.27
N GLY A 493 19.13 4.66 -25.96
CA GLY A 493 19.90 3.51 -25.51
C GLY A 493 20.74 2.91 -26.62
N ARG A 494 21.19 1.68 -26.39
CA ARG A 494 21.95 0.87 -27.34
C ARG A 494 21.55 -0.60 -27.26
N ILE A 495 21.71 -1.31 -28.38
CA ILE A 495 21.67 -2.76 -28.43
C ILE A 495 23.02 -3.28 -27.92
N VAL A 496 23.00 -4.27 -27.03
CA VAL A 496 24.22 -4.87 -26.47
C VAL A 496 25.00 -5.62 -27.56
N GLU A 497 24.29 -6.41 -28.37
CA GLU A 497 24.84 -7.17 -29.50
C GLU A 497 24.12 -6.80 -30.82
N PRO A 498 24.47 -5.66 -31.46
CA PRO A 498 23.76 -5.17 -32.66
C PRO A 498 23.74 -6.18 -33.81
N GLU A 499 24.76 -7.03 -33.90
CA GLU A 499 24.91 -8.02 -34.97
C GLU A 499 23.78 -9.04 -35.02
N ARG A 500 23.00 -9.20 -33.94
CA ARG A 500 21.79 -10.02 -33.93
C ARG A 500 20.69 -9.51 -34.86
N LEU A 501 20.75 -8.26 -35.30
CA LEU A 501 19.81 -7.75 -36.31
C LEU A 501 20.14 -8.23 -37.73
N LYS A 502 21.34 -8.76 -37.98
CA LYS A 502 21.70 -9.28 -39.31
C LYS A 502 20.81 -10.46 -39.67
N GLY A 503 20.24 -10.43 -40.87
CA GLY A 503 19.34 -11.48 -41.36
C GLY A 503 17.88 -11.32 -40.93
N ILE A 504 17.53 -10.27 -40.19
CA ILE A 504 16.15 -9.91 -39.89
C ILE A 504 15.53 -9.17 -41.07
N GLU A 505 14.36 -9.61 -41.50
CA GLU A 505 13.69 -9.09 -42.70
C GLU A 505 12.47 -8.21 -42.34
N GLU A 506 12.00 -7.45 -43.33
CA GLU A 506 10.75 -6.69 -43.20
C GLU A 506 9.56 -7.64 -42.96
N GLY A 507 8.73 -7.33 -41.95
CA GLY A 507 7.60 -8.18 -41.54
C GLY A 507 7.92 -9.18 -40.43
N ASP A 508 9.20 -9.36 -40.07
CA ASP A 508 9.59 -10.11 -38.87
C ASP A 508 9.19 -9.40 -37.57
N ALA A 509 9.32 -10.10 -36.46
CA ALA A 509 9.24 -9.53 -35.12
C ALA A 509 10.47 -9.94 -34.30
N ILE A 510 11.05 -8.95 -33.62
CA ILE A 510 12.05 -9.16 -32.57
C ILE A 510 11.43 -8.98 -31.20
N TYR A 511 12.14 -9.46 -30.19
CA TYR A 511 11.72 -9.37 -28.80
C TYR A 511 12.78 -8.61 -28.01
N ILE A 512 12.35 -7.60 -27.27
CA ILE A 512 13.23 -6.71 -26.52
C ILE A 512 13.21 -7.12 -25.05
N ILE A 513 14.40 -7.18 -24.45
CA ILE A 513 14.59 -7.29 -23.00
C ILE A 513 15.59 -6.21 -22.57
N GLU A 514 15.33 -5.57 -21.43
CA GLU A 514 16.30 -4.64 -20.86
C GLU A 514 17.43 -5.40 -20.17
N ALA A 515 18.67 -5.01 -20.46
CA ALA A 515 19.82 -5.50 -19.72
C ALA A 515 19.63 -5.17 -18.23
N ALA A 516 19.78 -6.17 -17.35
CA ALA A 516 19.79 -5.90 -15.92
C ALA A 516 20.88 -4.84 -15.65
N ARG A 517 20.55 -3.75 -14.95
CA ARG A 517 21.55 -2.80 -14.45
C ARG A 517 22.56 -3.65 -13.67
N ARG A 518 23.73 -3.92 -14.25
CA ARG A 518 24.85 -4.49 -13.51
C ARG A 518 25.11 -3.50 -12.39
N ARG A 519 24.71 -3.84 -11.16
CA ARG A 519 25.14 -3.10 -9.98
C ARG A 519 26.66 -3.11 -10.04
N THR A 520 27.24 -1.95 -10.30
CA THR A 520 28.67 -1.71 -10.17
C THR A 520 29.01 -1.68 -8.68
N ASP A 521 28.84 -2.80 -8.00
CA ASP A 521 29.33 -3.04 -6.63
C ASP A 521 30.26 -4.26 -6.67
N ASP A 522 31.18 -4.26 -7.64
CA ASP A 522 32.31 -5.18 -7.65
C ASP A 522 33.53 -4.50 -8.29
N LYS A 523 33.86 -3.32 -7.76
CA LYS A 523 35.19 -2.70 -7.92
C LYS A 523 35.53 -1.89 -6.68
N GLY A 524 36.35 -2.48 -5.81
CA GLY A 524 37.27 -1.73 -4.97
C GLY A 524 37.39 -2.22 -3.53
N ASN A 525 38.34 -3.16 -3.34
CA ASN A 525 39.12 -3.45 -2.12
C ASN A 525 38.52 -3.23 -0.74
#